data_AF-A0A958NBG6-F1
#
_entry.id   AF-A0A958NBG6-F1
#
_cell.length_a   1.000
_cell.length_b   1.000
_cell.length_c   1.000
_cell.angle_alpha   90.00
_cell.angle_beta   90.00
_cell.angle_gamma   90.00
#
_symmetry.space_group_name_H-M   'P 1'
#
loop_
_entity.id
_entity.type
_entity.pdbx_description
1 polymer ?
#
loop_
_entity_poly.entity_id
_entity_poly.type
_entity_poly.pdbx_seq_one_letter_code
_entity_poly.pdbx_strand_id
1 'polypeptide(L)'
;MFQKIANHATNQSMKLKRTLFLFALSLAFGYLIHLANFWYLDHWLIDFKFRSTPNTRLSDSVKLIGVDSTSISKFNGKLDLSDLTKLLNRLKLSEPITTVFMFDISKLPSSANDNADFIESAKKLREVLVGLDIAPLKNELQNYQYKNELTNIPVYPAPYTVDTTTWGEDDVARRAFIWDEGRQSLFPYLANKITRRNWSEYRGQFDQYGSSQLHVDFRKPGTFKIYSMIDVIDGHVPLETFKDKIVLVGNITTQIEDNLKTPFSRNRYDTSMLEVKANYIETLISDT
;
A
#
# COMPACT_ATOMS: atom_id res chain seq x y z
N MET A 1 66.59 -33.44 -25.56
CA MET A 1 66.16 -33.06 -24.19
C MET A 1 65.80 -31.58 -24.08
N PHE A 2 66.67 -30.66 -24.53
CA PHE A 2 66.45 -29.21 -24.49
C PHE A 2 65.18 -28.71 -25.20
N GLN A 3 64.82 -29.27 -26.36
CA GLN A 3 63.64 -28.83 -27.13
C GLN A 3 62.30 -29.16 -26.43
N LYS A 4 62.23 -30.27 -25.67
CA LYS A 4 61.06 -30.61 -24.84
C LYS A 4 60.91 -29.66 -23.65
N ILE A 5 62.02 -29.25 -23.04
CA ILE A 5 62.03 -28.29 -21.91
C ILE A 5 61.61 -26.90 -22.40
N ALA A 6 62.13 -26.44 -23.55
CA ALA A 6 61.76 -25.17 -24.16
C ALA A 6 60.27 -25.11 -24.55
N ASN A 7 59.73 -26.19 -25.14
CA ASN A 7 58.31 -26.31 -25.48
C ASN A 7 57.40 -26.39 -24.25
N HIS A 8 57.89 -26.97 -23.15
CA HIS A 8 57.14 -27.02 -21.89
C HIS A 8 57.08 -25.63 -21.22
N ALA A 9 58.20 -24.90 -21.21
CA ALA A 9 58.28 -23.54 -20.67
C ALA A 9 57.41 -22.54 -21.46
N THR A 10 57.39 -22.63 -22.80
CA THR A 10 56.52 -21.79 -23.65
C THR A 10 55.04 -22.09 -23.44
N ASN A 11 54.66 -23.36 -23.29
CA ASN A 11 53.28 -23.73 -22.97
C ASN A 11 52.84 -23.28 -21.57
N GLN A 12 53.72 -23.34 -20.56
CA GLN A 12 53.41 -22.81 -19.23
C GLN A 12 53.26 -21.27 -19.24
N SER A 13 54.12 -20.57 -19.97
CA SER A 13 54.02 -19.11 -20.20
C SER A 13 52.69 -18.71 -20.85
N MET A 14 52.26 -19.42 -21.91
CA MET A 14 50.97 -19.14 -22.56
C MET A 14 49.76 -19.41 -21.66
N LYS A 15 49.80 -20.49 -20.86
CA LYS A 15 48.75 -20.78 -19.87
C LYS A 15 48.65 -19.67 -18.82
N LEU A 16 49.79 -19.22 -18.28
CA LEU A 16 49.83 -18.15 -17.29
C LEU A 16 49.28 -16.84 -17.86
N LYS A 17 49.68 -16.45 -19.08
CA LYS A 17 49.16 -15.25 -19.76
C LYS A 17 47.65 -15.32 -19.98
N ARG A 18 47.12 -16.48 -20.39
CA ARG A 18 45.68 -16.69 -20.55
C ARG A 18 44.94 -16.58 -19.22
N THR A 19 45.46 -17.17 -18.14
CA THR A 19 44.85 -17.08 -16.81
C THR A 19 44.86 -15.65 -16.30
N LEU A 20 45.97 -14.92 -16.45
CA LEU A 20 46.08 -13.52 -16.06
C LEU A 20 45.12 -12.63 -16.87
N PHE A 21 44.98 -12.90 -18.18
CA PHE A 21 44.02 -12.19 -19.03
C PHE A 21 42.57 -12.42 -18.59
N LEU A 22 42.18 -13.67 -18.33
CA LEU A 22 40.83 -13.99 -17.84
C LEU A 22 40.56 -13.39 -16.47
N PHE A 23 41.56 -13.38 -15.58
CA PHE A 23 41.45 -12.73 -14.28
C PHE A 23 41.26 -11.22 -14.42
N ALA A 24 42.08 -10.55 -15.25
CA ALA A 24 41.93 -9.13 -15.54
C ALA A 24 40.57 -8.81 -16.18
N LEU A 25 40.09 -9.67 -17.10
CA LEU A 25 38.77 -9.53 -17.70
C LEU A 25 37.66 -9.68 -16.66
N SER A 26 37.78 -10.61 -15.72
CA SER A 26 36.80 -10.80 -14.65
C SER A 26 36.76 -9.61 -13.68
N LEU A 27 37.92 -9.03 -13.36
CA LEU A 27 38.00 -7.81 -12.55
C LEU A 27 37.40 -6.61 -13.30
N ALA A 28 37.71 -6.47 -14.59
CA ALA A 28 37.14 -5.41 -15.42
C ALA A 28 35.62 -5.55 -15.52
N PHE A 29 35.10 -6.77 -15.69
CA PHE A 29 33.67 -7.02 -15.73
C PHE A 29 32.99 -6.79 -14.38
N GLY A 30 33.61 -7.23 -13.28
CA GLY A 30 33.13 -6.95 -11.92
C GLY A 30 33.09 -5.45 -11.62
N TYR A 31 34.11 -4.70 -12.06
CA TYR A 31 34.15 -3.25 -11.96
C TYR A 31 33.08 -2.58 -12.84
N LEU A 32 32.88 -3.05 -14.07
CA LEU A 32 31.80 -2.56 -14.94
C LEU A 32 30.42 -2.84 -14.37
N ILE A 33 30.19 -4.01 -13.76
CA ILE A 33 28.95 -4.32 -13.04
C ILE A 33 28.78 -3.39 -11.85
N HIS A 34 29.85 -3.11 -11.10
CA HIS A 34 29.78 -2.19 -9.96
C HIS A 34 29.46 -0.74 -10.38
N LEU A 35 29.95 -0.32 -11.56
CA LEU A 35 29.61 0.99 -12.14
C LEU A 35 28.23 1.01 -12.78
N ALA A 36 27.75 -0.12 -13.29
CA ALA A 36 26.44 -0.23 -13.90
C ALA A 36 25.37 -0.23 -12.81
N ASN A 37 24.55 0.80 -12.82
CA ASN A 37 23.43 0.90 -11.91
C ASN A 37 22.26 0.02 -12.42
N PHE A 38 22.09 -1.16 -11.83
CA PHE A 38 21.08 -2.14 -12.25
C PHE A 38 19.69 -1.93 -11.63
N TRP A 39 19.42 -0.80 -10.96
CA TRP A 39 18.11 -0.57 -10.33
C TRP A 39 16.95 -0.82 -11.30
N TYR A 40 17.06 -0.39 -12.56
CA TYR A 40 16.04 -0.66 -13.57
C TYR A 40 15.76 -2.15 -13.78
N LEU A 41 16.81 -2.98 -13.84
CA LEU A 41 16.67 -4.43 -14.01
C LEU A 41 16.04 -5.05 -12.77
N ASP A 42 16.43 -4.62 -11.57
CA ASP A 42 15.85 -5.09 -10.32
C ASP A 42 14.34 -4.80 -10.25
N HIS A 43 13.91 -3.58 -10.59
CA HIS A 43 12.49 -3.22 -10.61
C HIS A 43 11.73 -3.98 -11.70
N TRP A 44 12.34 -4.16 -12.87
CA TRP A 44 11.75 -4.96 -13.93
C TRP A 44 11.54 -6.42 -13.48
N LEU A 45 12.52 -7.01 -12.79
CA LEU A 45 12.43 -8.36 -12.24
C LEU A 45 11.40 -8.47 -11.11
N ILE A 46 11.32 -7.47 -10.23
CA ILE A 46 10.28 -7.38 -9.18
C ILE A 46 8.89 -7.33 -9.82
N ASP A 47 8.68 -6.45 -10.81
CA ASP A 47 7.41 -6.34 -11.50
C ASP A 47 7.08 -7.60 -12.31
N PHE A 48 8.09 -8.23 -12.93
CA PHE A 48 7.93 -9.50 -13.62
C PHE A 48 7.51 -10.61 -12.64
N LYS A 49 8.13 -10.67 -11.45
CA LYS A 49 7.73 -11.60 -10.38
C LYS A 49 6.27 -11.39 -10.03
N PHE A 50 5.82 -10.15 -9.79
CA PHE A 50 4.41 -9.89 -9.47
C PHE A 50 3.47 -10.33 -10.58
N ARG A 51 3.79 -10.01 -11.85
CA ARG A 51 2.95 -10.40 -13.00
C ARG A 51 2.91 -11.89 -13.28
N SER A 52 3.97 -12.61 -12.90
CA SER A 52 4.12 -14.05 -13.18
C SER A 52 3.71 -14.94 -12.00
N THR A 53 3.60 -14.37 -10.79
CA THR A 53 3.13 -15.11 -9.62
C THR A 53 1.63 -15.38 -9.77
N PRO A 54 1.17 -16.63 -9.60
CA PRO A 54 -0.25 -16.94 -9.69
C PRO A 54 -1.03 -16.12 -8.66
N ASN A 55 -2.12 -15.48 -9.07
CA ASN A 55 -3.00 -14.77 -8.14
C ASN A 55 -3.49 -15.74 -7.07
N THR A 56 -3.09 -15.53 -5.82
CA THR A 56 -3.69 -16.23 -4.70
C THR A 56 -5.13 -15.74 -4.53
N ARG A 57 -5.99 -16.61 -4.02
CA ARG A 57 -7.40 -16.26 -3.79
C ARG A 57 -7.46 -15.16 -2.74
N LEU A 58 -8.19 -14.08 -3.04
CA LEU A 58 -8.47 -13.03 -2.06
C LEU A 58 -9.07 -13.61 -0.79
N SER A 59 -8.61 -13.12 0.36
CA SER A 59 -9.11 -13.45 1.69
C SER A 59 -10.61 -13.15 1.89
N ASP A 60 -11.15 -12.26 1.04
CA ASP A 60 -12.48 -11.67 1.17
C ASP A 60 -12.67 -10.85 2.47
N SER A 61 -11.61 -10.59 3.24
CA SER A 61 -11.67 -9.89 4.52
C SER A 61 -11.79 -8.37 4.41
N VAL A 62 -11.40 -7.79 3.27
CA VAL A 62 -11.40 -6.34 3.02
C VAL A 62 -12.46 -5.99 1.98
N LYS A 63 -13.28 -4.96 2.26
CA LYS A 63 -14.30 -4.41 1.37
C LYS A 63 -14.07 -2.93 1.16
N LEU A 64 -14.31 -2.45 -0.06
CA LEU A 64 -14.05 -1.07 -0.45
C LEU A 64 -15.37 -0.36 -0.74
N ILE A 65 -15.53 0.84 -0.18
CA ILE A 65 -16.61 1.76 -0.48
C ILE A 65 -15.98 3.01 -1.09
N GLY A 66 -16.39 3.32 -2.30
CA GLY A 66 -15.87 4.44 -3.07
C GLY A 66 -16.81 5.64 -3.04
N VAL A 67 -16.26 6.81 -2.73
CA VAL A 67 -16.89 8.10 -3.05
C VAL A 67 -16.60 8.38 -4.51
N ASP A 68 -17.54 7.98 -5.37
CA ASP A 68 -17.46 8.14 -6.82
C ASP A 68 -18.14 9.43 -7.30
N SER A 69 -18.01 9.71 -8.61
CA SER A 69 -18.66 10.86 -9.25
C SER A 69 -20.18 10.85 -9.08
N THR A 70 -20.80 9.66 -9.06
CA THR A 70 -22.25 9.50 -8.86
C THR A 70 -22.65 9.95 -7.45
N SER A 71 -21.90 9.54 -6.43
CA SER A 71 -22.09 9.94 -5.04
C SER A 71 -21.95 11.45 -4.89
N ILE A 72 -20.87 12.03 -5.45
CA ILE A 72 -20.65 13.48 -5.44
C ILE A 72 -21.81 14.23 -6.11
N SER A 73 -22.33 13.71 -7.24
CA SER A 73 -23.47 14.33 -7.92
C SER A 73 -24.76 14.30 -7.08
N LYS A 74 -25.00 13.23 -6.32
CA LYS A 74 -26.16 13.15 -5.40
C LYS A 74 -25.98 14.00 -4.14
N PHE A 75 -24.75 14.26 -3.71
CA PHE A 75 -24.43 15.14 -2.58
C PHE A 75 -24.28 16.61 -3.00
N ASN A 76 -25.03 17.06 -4.02
CA ASN A 76 -25.00 18.44 -4.52
C ASN A 76 -23.59 18.95 -4.87
N GLY A 77 -22.70 18.05 -5.29
CA GLY A 77 -21.35 18.39 -5.76
C GLY A 77 -20.26 18.34 -4.69
N LYS A 78 -20.57 18.04 -3.42
CA LYS A 78 -19.56 17.91 -2.35
C LYS A 78 -19.97 16.91 -1.28
N LEU A 79 -18.98 16.17 -0.77
CA LEU A 79 -19.17 15.27 0.37
C LEU A 79 -19.16 16.06 1.69
N ASP A 80 -20.19 15.85 2.52
CA ASP A 80 -20.32 16.46 3.84
C ASP A 80 -20.30 15.40 4.96
N LEU A 81 -20.11 15.83 6.21
CA LEU A 81 -20.06 14.90 7.35
C LEU A 81 -21.40 14.19 7.59
N SER A 82 -22.53 14.86 7.30
CA SER A 82 -23.87 14.28 7.42
C SER A 82 -24.08 13.09 6.47
N ASP A 83 -23.42 13.08 5.30
CA ASP A 83 -23.47 11.95 4.36
C ASP A 83 -22.67 10.76 4.88
N LEU A 84 -21.54 11.01 5.55
CA LEU A 84 -20.81 9.96 6.26
C LEU A 84 -21.63 9.39 7.43
N THR A 85 -22.40 10.23 8.13
CA THR A 85 -23.33 9.76 9.18
C THR A 85 -24.38 8.80 8.61
N LYS A 86 -24.95 9.08 7.42
CA LYS A 86 -25.87 8.16 6.73
C LYS A 86 -25.19 6.82 6.41
N LEU A 87 -23.95 6.86 5.92
CA LEU A 87 -23.16 5.66 5.65
C LEU A 87 -22.92 4.85 6.92
N LEU A 88 -22.51 5.48 8.02
CA LEU A 88 -22.28 4.80 9.30
C LEU A 88 -23.55 4.15 9.84
N ASN A 89 -24.69 4.85 9.77
CA ASN A 89 -25.98 4.30 10.19
C ASN A 89 -26.38 3.07 9.37
N ARG A 90 -26.05 3.04 8.08
CA ARG A 90 -26.24 1.86 7.24
C ARG A 90 -25.28 0.73 7.61
N LEU A 91 -23.99 1.01 7.74
CA LEU A 91 -22.96 0.02 8.05
C LEU A 91 -23.15 -0.60 9.44
N LYS A 92 -23.73 0.14 10.39
CA LYS A 92 -24.12 -0.39 11.70
C LYS A 92 -24.96 -1.66 11.57
N LEU A 93 -25.87 -1.73 10.59
CA LEU A 93 -26.75 -2.89 10.38
C LEU A 93 -26.00 -4.13 9.88
N SER A 94 -24.80 -3.95 9.32
CA SER A 94 -23.95 -5.02 8.80
C SER A 94 -22.94 -5.52 9.83
N GLU A 95 -22.64 -4.75 10.88
CA GLU A 95 -21.62 -5.07 11.89
C GLU A 95 -20.21 -5.39 11.32
N PRO A 96 -19.56 -4.45 10.61
CA PRO A 96 -18.17 -4.64 10.19
C PRO A 96 -17.22 -4.74 11.40
N ILE A 97 -16.07 -5.40 11.22
CA ILE A 97 -15.01 -5.45 12.26
C ILE A 97 -14.48 -4.05 12.51
N THR A 98 -14.16 -3.32 11.44
CA THR A 98 -13.61 -1.97 11.47
C THR A 98 -14.07 -1.21 10.24
N THR A 99 -14.49 0.04 10.41
CA THR A 99 -14.72 0.98 9.31
C THR A 99 -13.62 2.04 9.30
N VAL A 100 -13.01 2.30 8.16
CA VAL A 100 -11.87 3.19 8.03
C VAL A 100 -12.10 4.23 6.95
N PHE A 101 -11.96 5.51 7.28
CA PHE A 101 -11.94 6.58 6.30
C PHE A 101 -10.50 6.85 5.85
N MET A 102 -10.21 6.69 4.56
CA MET A 102 -8.88 6.87 3.97
C MET A 102 -8.60 8.33 3.53
N PHE A 103 -9.31 9.28 4.13
CA PHE A 103 -9.19 10.73 3.91
C PHE A 103 -9.52 11.47 5.21
N ASP A 104 -9.16 12.75 5.25
CA ASP A 104 -9.30 13.60 6.43
C ASP A 104 -10.74 14.10 6.61
N ILE A 105 -11.51 13.38 7.42
CA ILE A 105 -12.91 13.71 7.73
C ILE A 105 -13.07 15.06 8.45
N SER A 106 -12.02 15.55 9.11
CA SER A 106 -12.08 16.83 9.84
C SER A 106 -12.15 18.05 8.92
N LYS A 107 -11.81 17.87 7.64
CA LYS A 107 -11.86 18.92 6.61
C LYS A 107 -13.18 18.96 5.86
N LEU A 108 -14.11 18.04 6.14
CA LEU A 108 -15.41 18.04 5.51
C LEU A 108 -16.30 19.16 6.08
N PRO A 109 -17.20 19.73 5.27
CA PRO A 109 -18.21 20.64 5.78
C PRO A 109 -19.09 19.93 6.82
N SER A 110 -19.35 20.64 7.92
CA SER A 110 -20.14 20.13 9.05
C SER A 110 -20.69 21.28 9.88
N SER A 111 -21.93 21.14 10.36
CA SER A 111 -22.45 21.92 11.48
C SER A 111 -22.11 21.26 12.83
N ALA A 112 -22.35 21.97 13.94
CA ALA A 112 -22.18 21.40 15.28
C ALA A 112 -23.08 20.17 15.53
N ASN A 113 -24.28 20.16 14.96
CA ASN A 113 -25.20 19.02 15.03
C ASN A 113 -24.67 17.83 14.22
N ASP A 114 -24.16 18.07 13.00
CA ASP A 114 -23.59 17.00 12.17
C ASP A 114 -22.42 16.30 12.87
N ASN A 115 -21.58 17.07 13.58
CA ASN A 115 -20.49 16.53 14.37
C ASN A 115 -20.99 15.61 15.48
N ALA A 116 -22.02 16.05 16.23
CA ALA A 116 -22.61 15.26 17.29
C ALA A 116 -23.24 13.96 16.75
N ASP A 117 -24.01 14.05 15.68
CA ASP A 117 -24.68 12.92 15.04
C ASP A 117 -23.68 11.90 14.47
N PHE A 118 -22.59 12.39 13.87
CA PHE A 118 -21.52 11.56 13.36
C PHE A 118 -20.81 10.81 14.49
N ILE A 119 -20.45 11.51 15.56
CA ILE A 119 -19.81 10.89 16.74
C ILE A 119 -20.73 9.85 17.37
N GLU A 120 -22.03 10.15 17.53
CA GLU A 120 -23.00 9.21 18.08
C GLU A 120 -23.14 7.97 17.18
N SER A 121 -23.15 8.18 15.86
CA SER A 121 -23.22 7.08 14.89
C SER A 121 -21.95 6.23 14.92
N ALA A 122 -20.77 6.85 14.95
CA ALA A 122 -19.48 6.15 15.02
C ALA A 122 -19.35 5.28 16.28
N LYS A 123 -19.82 5.76 17.44
CA LYS A 123 -19.84 5.01 18.72
C LYS A 123 -20.70 3.74 18.67
N LYS A 124 -21.65 3.65 17.73
CA LYS A 124 -22.54 2.48 17.58
C LYS A 124 -21.92 1.37 16.73
N LEU A 125 -20.80 1.63 16.03
CA LEU A 125 -20.03 0.60 15.35
C LEU A 125 -18.97 0.00 16.29
N ARG A 126 -18.47 -1.18 15.93
CA ARG A 126 -17.39 -1.85 16.68
C ARG A 126 -16.12 -0.99 16.74
N GLU A 127 -15.76 -0.38 15.61
CA GLU A 127 -14.62 0.52 15.51
C GLU A 127 -14.72 1.40 14.26
N VAL A 128 -14.37 2.68 14.42
CA VAL A 128 -14.21 3.64 13.33
C VAL A 128 -12.83 4.26 13.45
N LEU A 129 -12.10 4.36 12.33
CA LEU A 129 -10.73 4.89 12.26
C LEU A 129 -10.57 5.85 11.09
N VAL A 130 -9.53 6.67 11.13
CA VAL A 130 -9.08 7.48 10.00
C VAL A 130 -7.64 7.10 9.63
N GLY A 131 -7.41 6.80 8.35
CA GLY A 131 -6.09 6.51 7.79
C GLY A 131 -5.61 7.62 6.88
N LEU A 132 -4.61 8.40 7.32
CA LEU A 132 -4.09 9.52 6.55
C LEU A 132 -2.77 9.18 5.87
N ASP A 133 -2.55 9.76 4.69
CA ASP A 133 -1.27 9.69 3.99
C ASP A 133 -0.23 10.58 4.68
N ILE A 134 0.27 10.12 5.83
CA ILE A 134 1.25 10.81 6.65
C ILE A 134 2.35 9.83 7.05
N ALA A 135 3.60 10.28 6.96
CA ALA A 135 4.78 9.63 7.49
C ALA A 135 5.35 10.53 8.60
N PRO A 136 4.76 10.50 9.80
CA PRO A 136 5.11 11.44 10.86
C PRO A 136 6.50 11.15 11.41
N LEU A 137 7.33 12.18 11.50
CA LEU A 137 8.59 12.07 12.24
C LEU A 137 8.30 11.81 13.73
N LYS A 138 9.21 11.11 14.42
CA LYS A 138 9.10 10.71 15.84
C LYS A 138 8.72 11.88 16.75
N ASN A 139 9.23 13.07 16.44
CA ASN A 139 9.02 14.29 17.21
C ASN A 139 7.70 15.02 16.87
N GLU A 140 7.04 14.63 15.78
CA GLU A 140 5.77 15.22 15.31
C GLU A 140 4.55 14.34 15.60
N LEU A 141 4.76 13.10 16.07
CA LEU A 141 3.70 12.13 16.36
C LEU A 141 2.60 12.67 17.28
N GLN A 142 2.94 13.52 18.25
CA GLN A 142 1.98 14.13 19.16
C GLN A 142 1.05 15.11 18.43
N ASN A 143 1.54 15.87 17.45
CA ASN A 143 0.76 16.87 16.73
C ASN A 143 -0.40 16.26 15.93
N TYR A 144 -0.30 14.99 15.54
CA TYR A 144 -1.36 14.25 14.85
C TYR A 144 -2.42 13.68 15.80
N GLN A 145 -2.09 13.47 17.08
CA GLN A 145 -3.08 13.10 18.11
C GLN A 145 -3.98 14.29 18.49
N TYR A 146 -3.49 15.52 18.37
CA TYR A 146 -4.18 16.73 18.82
C TYR A 146 -4.98 17.48 17.75
N LYS A 147 -4.96 17.06 16.48
CA LYS A 147 -5.60 17.82 15.39
C LYS A 147 -7.05 17.42 15.06
N ASN A 148 -7.64 16.49 15.81
CA ASN A 148 -9.01 16.02 15.57
C ASN A 148 -9.92 16.31 16.78
N GLU A 149 -9.99 17.58 17.18
CA GLU A 149 -10.96 18.07 18.19
C GLU A 149 -12.41 17.79 17.79
N LEU A 150 -12.68 17.54 16.50
CA LEU A 150 -14.01 17.29 15.95
C LEU A 150 -14.56 15.88 16.24
N THR A 151 -13.74 14.83 16.40
CA THR A 151 -14.31 13.47 16.42
C THR A 151 -13.75 12.49 17.45
N ASN A 152 -12.64 12.78 18.14
CA ASN A 152 -12.01 11.82 19.08
C ASN A 152 -11.78 10.41 18.46
N ILE A 153 -11.82 10.32 17.13
CA ILE A 153 -11.63 9.09 16.37
C ILE A 153 -10.14 8.87 16.18
N PRO A 154 -9.62 7.65 16.46
CA PRO A 154 -8.21 7.36 16.28
C PRO A 154 -7.74 7.56 14.83
N VAL A 155 -6.68 8.36 14.68
CA VAL A 155 -6.02 8.60 13.40
C VAL A 155 -4.72 7.79 13.33
N TYR A 156 -4.54 7.04 12.25
CA TYR A 156 -3.35 6.23 12.00
C TYR A 156 -2.60 6.70 10.73
N PRO A 157 -1.26 6.60 10.72
CA PRO A 157 -0.49 6.77 9.49
C PRO A 157 -0.78 5.63 8.53
N ALA A 158 -1.18 5.97 7.32
CA ALA A 158 -1.45 5.05 6.22
C ALA A 158 -0.82 5.58 4.91
N PRO A 159 0.51 5.83 4.91
CA PRO A 159 1.19 6.39 3.76
C PRO A 159 1.16 5.43 2.56
N TYR A 160 1.05 5.95 1.36
CA TYR A 160 1.41 5.18 0.16
C TYR A 160 2.89 5.38 -0.16
N THR A 161 3.49 4.38 -0.81
CA THR A 161 4.86 4.50 -1.32
C THR A 161 4.80 4.63 -2.83
N VAL A 162 5.65 5.49 -3.38
CA VAL A 162 5.92 5.56 -4.81
C VAL A 162 7.41 5.74 -5.02
N ASP A 163 7.89 5.08 -6.05
CA ASP A 163 9.30 5.04 -6.44
C ASP A 163 9.62 6.29 -7.29
N THR A 164 9.90 7.43 -6.62
CA THR A 164 10.06 8.75 -7.25
C THR A 164 11.50 9.23 -7.42
N THR A 165 12.39 9.01 -6.45
CA THR A 165 13.74 9.61 -6.47
C THR A 165 14.88 8.67 -6.11
N THR A 166 14.60 7.54 -5.48
CA THR A 166 15.64 6.63 -4.93
C THR A 166 15.51 5.19 -5.42
N TRP A 167 14.43 4.89 -6.15
CA TRP A 167 14.02 3.56 -6.63
C TRP A 167 13.28 3.81 -7.93
N GLY A 168 13.68 3.18 -9.04
CA GLY A 168 12.97 3.12 -10.33
C GLY A 168 12.72 4.42 -11.10
N GLU A 169 12.56 5.54 -10.39
CA GLU A 169 12.14 6.85 -10.89
C GLU A 169 10.93 6.77 -11.81
N ASP A 170 9.97 5.91 -11.46
CA ASP A 170 8.84 5.52 -12.33
C ASP A 170 7.45 5.75 -11.73
N ASP A 171 7.38 6.31 -10.52
CA ASP A 171 6.19 6.58 -9.71
C ASP A 171 5.34 5.36 -9.40
N VAL A 172 5.92 4.17 -9.38
CA VAL A 172 5.15 2.95 -9.10
C VAL A 172 5.14 2.62 -7.62
N ALA A 173 3.94 2.32 -7.12
CA ALA A 173 3.76 1.78 -5.79
C ALA A 173 4.18 0.31 -5.77
N ARG A 174 5.16 -0.03 -4.95
CA ARG A 174 5.65 -1.41 -4.78
C ARG A 174 5.66 -1.88 -3.32
N ARG A 175 5.60 -0.93 -2.39
CA ARG A 175 5.92 -1.17 -0.98
C ARG A 175 4.81 -0.66 -0.06
N ALA A 176 4.72 -1.26 1.11
CA ALA A 176 3.88 -0.77 2.19
C ALA A 176 4.75 -0.50 3.41
N PHE A 177 4.53 0.64 4.06
CA PHE A 177 5.09 0.92 5.37
C PHE A 177 4.41 0.01 6.41
N ILE A 178 5.20 -0.65 7.25
CA ILE A 178 4.72 -1.48 8.37
C ILE A 178 4.94 -0.77 9.68
N TRP A 179 6.10 -0.15 9.82
CA TRP A 179 6.47 0.60 11.00
C TRP A 179 7.31 1.79 10.59
N ASP A 180 7.07 2.95 11.19
CA ASP A 180 7.84 4.16 10.92
C ASP A 180 8.05 4.96 12.21
N GLU A 181 9.31 5.32 12.46
CA GLU A 181 9.75 6.22 13.54
C GLU A 181 9.06 6.09 14.91
N GLY A 182 8.75 4.86 15.35
CA GLY A 182 8.14 4.60 16.66
C GLY A 182 6.68 4.16 16.62
N ARG A 183 6.04 4.17 15.44
CA ARG A 183 4.62 3.87 15.30
C ARG A 183 4.35 2.86 14.19
N GLN A 184 3.49 1.89 14.50
CA GLN A 184 2.95 0.96 13.54
C GLN A 184 1.99 1.69 12.57
N SER A 185 2.08 1.38 11.28
CA SER A 185 1.13 1.91 10.29
C SER A 185 -0.25 1.24 10.41
N LEU A 186 -1.24 1.83 9.76
CA LEU A 186 -2.61 1.32 9.79
C LEU A 186 -2.73 -0.11 9.23
N PHE A 187 -1.94 -0.46 8.21
CA PHE A 187 -2.10 -1.71 7.47
C PHE A 187 -1.89 -2.98 8.34
N PRO A 188 -0.76 -3.15 9.05
CA PRO A 188 -0.58 -4.27 9.98
C PRO A 188 -1.55 -4.21 11.17
N TYR A 189 -2.05 -3.04 11.57
CA TYR A 189 -3.06 -2.93 12.63
C TYR A 189 -4.38 -3.57 12.19
N LEU A 190 -4.81 -3.29 10.95
CA LEU A 190 -6.00 -3.90 10.36
C LEU A 190 -5.80 -5.39 10.10
N ALA A 191 -4.66 -5.78 9.53
CA ALA A 191 -4.36 -7.20 9.26
C ALA A 191 -4.34 -8.04 10.54
N ASN A 192 -3.81 -7.51 11.65
CA ASN A 192 -3.81 -8.18 12.96
C ASN A 192 -5.21 -8.61 13.42
N LYS A 193 -6.26 -7.86 13.08
CA LYS A 193 -7.64 -8.20 13.47
C LYS A 193 -8.12 -9.52 12.84
N ILE A 194 -7.53 -9.90 11.71
CA ILE A 194 -7.82 -11.15 11.00
C ILE A 194 -6.79 -12.22 11.34
N THR A 195 -5.50 -11.89 11.23
CA THR A 195 -4.40 -12.87 11.33
C THR A 195 -3.92 -13.13 12.75
N ARG A 196 -4.21 -12.21 13.69
CA ARG A 196 -3.66 -12.16 15.05
C ARG A 196 -2.13 -12.06 15.11
N ARG A 197 -1.48 -11.61 14.03
CA ARG A 197 -0.01 -11.37 13.97
C ARG A 197 0.35 -9.93 14.27
N ASN A 198 1.41 -9.73 15.03
CA ASN A 198 2.01 -8.42 15.25
C ASN A 198 2.77 -7.94 14.02
N TRP A 199 3.02 -6.64 13.96
CA TRP A 199 3.72 -6.01 12.82
C TRP A 199 5.08 -6.64 12.54
N SER A 200 5.82 -7.08 13.56
CA SER A 200 7.17 -7.64 13.41
C SER A 200 7.19 -9.10 12.92
N GLU A 201 6.03 -9.76 12.84
CA GLU A 201 5.93 -11.18 12.48
C GLU A 201 5.75 -11.41 10.97
N TYR A 202 5.42 -10.37 10.20
CA TYR A 202 5.25 -10.49 8.75
C TYR A 202 6.58 -10.75 8.03
N ARG A 203 6.56 -11.64 7.03
CA ARG A 203 7.77 -12.05 6.31
C ARG A 203 8.15 -11.00 5.26
N GLY A 204 9.44 -10.96 4.91
CA GLY A 204 9.94 -10.10 3.84
C GLY A 204 9.98 -8.60 4.18
N GLN A 205 9.91 -8.26 5.47
CA GLN A 205 10.18 -6.92 5.94
C GLN A 205 11.66 -6.56 5.78
N PHE A 206 11.93 -5.31 5.44
CA PHE A 206 13.27 -4.75 5.34
C PHE A 206 13.28 -3.31 5.84
N ASP A 207 14.41 -2.91 6.42
CA ASP A 207 14.58 -1.56 6.97
C ASP A 207 15.08 -0.60 5.90
N GLN A 208 14.49 0.59 5.85
CA GLN A 208 14.84 1.64 4.94
C GLN A 208 14.56 3.01 5.53
N TYR A 209 15.57 3.88 5.55
CA TYR A 209 15.48 5.25 6.06
C TYR A 209 14.81 5.36 7.45
N GLY A 210 15.04 4.39 8.35
CA GLY A 210 14.44 4.38 9.69
C GLY A 210 13.02 3.81 9.77
N SER A 211 12.49 3.31 8.65
CA SER A 211 11.19 2.64 8.55
C SER A 211 11.34 1.17 8.22
N SER A 212 10.39 0.35 8.66
CA SER A 212 10.26 -1.05 8.24
C SER A 212 9.17 -1.15 7.16
N GLN A 213 9.53 -1.70 6.01
CA GLN A 213 8.67 -1.80 4.84
C GLN A 213 8.62 -3.25 4.32
N LEU A 214 7.61 -3.59 3.52
CA LEU A 214 7.61 -4.81 2.72
C LEU A 214 7.22 -4.54 1.27
N HIS A 215 7.55 -5.50 0.40
CA HIS A 215 7.01 -5.56 -0.95
C HIS A 215 5.56 -6.06 -0.93
N VAL A 216 4.70 -5.39 -1.70
CA VAL A 216 3.26 -5.69 -1.76
C VAL A 216 3.00 -6.70 -2.86
N ASP A 217 2.28 -7.79 -2.54
CA ASP A 217 1.81 -8.75 -3.54
C ASP A 217 0.57 -8.19 -4.24
N PHE A 218 0.80 -7.29 -5.19
CA PHE A 218 -0.27 -6.60 -5.90
C PHE A 218 -1.18 -7.58 -6.65
N ARG A 219 -2.46 -7.25 -6.68
CA ARG A 219 -3.46 -7.83 -7.58
C ARG A 219 -3.62 -6.95 -8.81
N LYS A 220 -4.17 -7.54 -9.87
CA LYS A 220 -4.51 -6.79 -11.09
C LYS A 220 -5.54 -5.70 -10.75
N PRO A 221 -5.49 -4.55 -11.44
CA PRO A 221 -6.49 -3.51 -11.25
C PRO A 221 -7.93 -4.05 -11.42
N GLY A 222 -8.85 -3.59 -10.57
CA GLY A 222 -10.24 -4.03 -10.56
C GLY A 222 -10.46 -5.42 -9.91
N THR A 223 -9.44 -6.00 -9.27
CA THR A 223 -9.58 -7.26 -8.53
C THR A 223 -10.43 -7.06 -7.27
N PHE A 224 -10.30 -5.89 -6.63
CA PHE A 224 -11.14 -5.54 -5.49
C PHE A 224 -12.43 -4.89 -5.97
N LYS A 225 -13.57 -5.49 -5.65
CA LYS A 225 -14.87 -4.87 -5.92
C LYS A 225 -15.05 -3.64 -5.03
N ILE A 226 -15.23 -2.48 -5.66
CA ILE A 226 -15.54 -1.22 -5.00
C ILE A 226 -17.04 -0.96 -5.11
N TYR A 227 -17.69 -0.71 -3.98
CA TYR A 227 -19.10 -0.39 -3.90
C TYR A 227 -19.29 1.14 -3.87
N SER A 228 -20.20 1.67 -4.67
CA SER A 228 -20.54 3.09 -4.62
C SER A 228 -21.09 3.46 -3.24
N MET A 229 -20.60 4.55 -2.63
CA MET A 229 -21.06 5.01 -1.32
C MET A 229 -22.57 5.25 -1.33
N ILE A 230 -23.11 5.85 -2.40
CA ILE A 230 -24.53 6.13 -2.48
C ILE A 230 -25.37 4.85 -2.61
N ASP A 231 -24.90 3.83 -3.32
CA ASP A 231 -25.59 2.53 -3.41
C ASP A 231 -25.60 1.79 -2.07
N VAL A 232 -24.55 1.96 -1.26
CA VAL A 232 -24.55 1.43 0.10
C VAL A 232 -25.60 2.14 0.93
N ILE A 233 -25.60 3.48 0.95
CA ILE A 233 -26.55 4.32 1.71
C ILE A 233 -28.01 4.02 1.32
N ASP A 234 -28.29 3.98 0.02
CA ASP A 234 -29.64 3.75 -0.53
C ASP A 234 -30.08 2.28 -0.38
N GLY A 235 -29.18 1.40 0.06
CA GLY A 235 -29.48 0.00 0.38
C GLY A 235 -29.49 -0.94 -0.81
N HIS A 236 -28.94 -0.54 -1.96
CA HIS A 236 -28.75 -1.39 -3.13
C HIS A 236 -27.67 -2.47 -2.91
N VAL A 237 -26.80 -2.29 -1.91
CA VAL A 237 -25.81 -3.30 -1.50
C VAL A 237 -26.35 -4.15 -0.33
N PRO A 238 -26.33 -5.49 -0.44
CA PRO A 238 -26.77 -6.38 0.64
C PRO A 238 -25.94 -6.20 1.92
N LEU A 239 -26.61 -6.19 3.09
CA LEU A 239 -25.96 -5.96 4.39
C LEU A 239 -24.86 -6.98 4.70
N GLU A 240 -25.03 -8.25 4.31
CA GLU A 240 -24.04 -9.31 4.54
C GLU A 240 -22.70 -9.05 3.83
N THR A 241 -22.65 -8.13 2.85
CA THR A 241 -21.43 -7.76 2.13
C THR A 241 -20.33 -7.26 3.05
N PHE A 242 -20.69 -6.52 4.10
CA PHE A 242 -19.77 -5.83 5.01
C PHE A 242 -19.64 -6.52 6.37
N LYS A 243 -20.38 -7.61 6.60
CA LYS A 243 -20.43 -8.29 7.88
C LYS A 243 -19.11 -8.97 8.21
N ASP A 244 -18.62 -8.67 9.41
CA ASP A 244 -17.32 -9.16 9.90
C ASP A 244 -16.16 -8.87 8.93
N LYS A 245 -16.25 -7.76 8.16
CA LYS A 245 -15.19 -7.31 7.24
C LYS A 245 -14.49 -6.05 7.75
N ILE A 246 -13.29 -5.81 7.24
CA ILE A 246 -12.63 -4.51 7.28
C ILE A 246 -13.19 -3.69 6.11
N VAL A 247 -13.79 -2.53 6.38
CA VAL A 247 -14.38 -1.66 5.37
C VAL A 247 -13.53 -0.42 5.21
N LEU A 248 -12.96 -0.23 4.02
CA LEU A 248 -12.25 1.00 3.67
C LEU A 248 -13.15 1.92 2.86
N VAL A 249 -13.25 3.17 3.27
CA VAL A 249 -14.01 4.22 2.58
C VAL A 249 -13.02 5.24 2.04
N GLY A 250 -13.08 5.54 0.75
CA GLY A 250 -12.15 6.48 0.12
C GLY A 250 -12.68 7.08 -1.17
N ASN A 251 -12.04 8.15 -1.63
CA ASN A 251 -12.33 8.76 -2.93
C ASN A 251 -11.86 7.84 -4.06
N ILE A 252 -12.69 7.70 -5.10
CA ILE A 252 -12.37 6.91 -6.30
C ILE A 252 -12.74 7.70 -7.56
N THR A 253 -12.50 9.01 -7.55
CA THR A 253 -12.84 9.83 -8.70
C THR A 253 -11.89 9.57 -9.86
N THR A 254 -12.25 10.05 -11.06
CA THR A 254 -11.39 9.97 -12.25
C THR A 254 -10.21 10.95 -12.22
N GLN A 255 -9.98 11.63 -11.08
CA GLN A 255 -8.85 12.54 -10.90
C GLN A 255 -7.54 11.75 -10.78
N ILE A 256 -6.46 12.29 -11.34
CA ILE A 256 -5.16 11.60 -11.37
C ILE A 256 -4.59 11.45 -9.95
N GLU A 257 -4.90 12.40 -9.09
CA GLU A 257 -4.44 12.50 -7.71
C GLU A 257 -4.99 11.37 -6.82
N ASP A 258 -6.13 10.78 -7.20
CA ASP A 258 -6.75 9.67 -6.49
C ASP A 258 -6.21 8.30 -6.92
N ASN A 259 -5.27 8.25 -7.87
CA ASN A 259 -4.81 7.03 -8.53
C ASN A 259 -3.28 6.88 -8.50
N LEU A 260 -2.82 5.63 -8.49
CA LEU A 260 -1.41 5.28 -8.41
C LEU A 260 -1.03 4.28 -9.50
N LYS A 261 0.21 4.36 -9.99
CA LYS A 261 0.77 3.33 -10.86
C LYS A 261 1.14 2.11 -10.01
N THR A 262 0.94 0.92 -10.55
CA THR A 262 1.26 -0.36 -9.92
C THR A 262 2.14 -1.21 -10.84
N PRO A 263 2.73 -2.33 -10.36
CA PRO A 263 3.47 -3.25 -11.21
C PRO A 263 2.67 -3.84 -12.37
N PHE A 264 1.33 -3.87 -12.24
CA PHE A 264 0.41 -4.34 -13.29
C PHE A 264 0.00 -3.27 -14.28
N SER A 265 -0.15 -2.01 -13.85
CA SER A 265 -0.48 -0.92 -14.75
C SER A 265 0.31 0.35 -14.44
N ARG A 266 0.90 0.91 -15.50
CA ARG A 266 1.59 2.21 -15.46
C ARG A 266 0.65 3.38 -15.79
N ASN A 267 -0.62 3.11 -16.03
CA ASN A 267 -1.64 4.11 -16.29
C ASN A 267 -2.22 4.64 -14.97
N ARG A 268 -2.21 5.96 -14.76
CA ARG A 268 -2.71 6.63 -13.55
C ARG A 268 -4.25 6.72 -13.48
N TYR A 269 -4.97 5.93 -14.26
CA TYR A 269 -6.44 5.84 -14.19
C TYR A 269 -6.94 4.43 -13.86
N ASP A 270 -6.03 3.45 -13.79
CA ASP A 270 -6.43 2.05 -13.68
C ASP A 270 -6.59 1.61 -12.22
N THR A 271 -5.82 2.18 -11.28
CA THR A 271 -5.83 1.74 -9.88
C THR A 271 -5.94 2.91 -8.92
N SER A 272 -7.06 2.95 -8.20
CA SER A 272 -7.28 3.93 -7.14
C SER A 272 -6.34 3.71 -5.96
N MET A 273 -5.99 4.79 -5.26
CA MET A 273 -5.23 4.72 -4.01
C MET A 273 -5.97 3.86 -2.96
N LEU A 274 -7.30 3.83 -2.99
CA LEU A 274 -8.12 2.96 -2.15
C LEU A 274 -7.84 1.48 -2.44
N GLU A 275 -7.76 1.08 -3.72
CA GLU A 275 -7.41 -0.28 -4.12
C GLU A 275 -5.95 -0.62 -3.80
N VAL A 276 -5.00 0.33 -3.96
CA VAL A 276 -3.61 0.14 -3.53
C VAL A 276 -3.53 -0.14 -2.03
N LYS A 277 -4.24 0.62 -1.20
CA LYS A 277 -4.29 0.41 0.26
C LYS A 277 -4.94 -0.94 0.61
N ALA A 278 -5.90 -1.41 -0.18
CA ALA A 278 -6.47 -2.76 -0.03
C ALA A 278 -5.44 -3.86 -0.31
N ASN A 279 -4.61 -3.70 -1.35
CA ASN A 279 -3.50 -4.61 -1.65
C ASN A 279 -2.50 -4.71 -0.48
N TYR A 280 -2.22 -3.59 0.21
CA TYR A 280 -1.30 -3.60 1.35
C TYR A 280 -1.82 -4.49 2.47
N ILE A 281 -3.10 -4.35 2.83
CA ILE A 281 -3.73 -5.15 3.88
C ILE A 281 -3.84 -6.62 3.43
N GLU A 282 -4.24 -6.87 2.18
CA GLU A 282 -4.37 -8.23 1.65
C GLU A 282 -3.03 -8.97 1.61
N THR A 283 -1.93 -8.27 1.27
CA THR A 283 -0.57 -8.84 1.33
C THR A 283 -0.24 -9.31 2.75
N LEU A 284 -0.61 -8.52 3.77
CA LEU A 284 -0.37 -8.89 5.17
C LEU A 284 -1.29 -10.00 5.65
N ILE A 285 -2.55 -10.03 5.19
CA ILE A 285 -3.50 -11.10 5.55
C ILE A 285 -3.06 -12.44 4.96
N SER A 286 -2.62 -12.43 3.70
CA SER A 286 -2.13 -13.63 3.01
C SER A 286 -0.72 -14.04 3.47
N ASP A 287 0.13 -13.06 3.80
CA ASP A 287 1.53 -13.21 4.23
C ASP A 287 2.28 -14.25 3.40
N THR A 288 2.10 -14.19 2.08
CA THR A 288 2.69 -15.11 1.10
C THR A 288 4.08 -14.69 0.68
#